data_AF-A0AAD7ALF1-F1
#
_entry.id   AF-A0AAD7ALF1-F1
#
_cell.length_a   1.000
_cell.length_b   1.000
_cell.length_c   1.000
_cell.angle_alpha   90.00
_cell.angle_beta   90.00
_cell.angle_gamma   90.00
#
_symmetry.space_group_name_H-M   'P 1'
#
loop_
_entity.id
_entity.type
_entity.pdbx_description
1 polymer ?
#
loop_
_entity_poly.entity_id
_entity_poly.type
_entity_poly.pdbx_seq_one_letter_code
_entity_poly.pdbx_strand_id
1 'polypeptide(L)'
;MCLRQSFIPVYASEEGGELNNNSIVIGGSTMYLSPDEAWPTCDTCSSPLVPFVQMNVSSENTPDAFRARFLSVPSAGGNLATMVQLFVCRDYDCFEGAVMQEECSWILRLATVPLVPPPSNAPHLAEGRTKIENGGGFLPPQLVETWTAGKDETLHWELDVGVRDYSDEFYNLHEPERGLKLLGHSERGKYHYEGDCAAGDCAAKQRELIQLGDQNCWDADEALGIMGLLGNVWIQQCETHLDQLTLGMSGTW
;
A
#
# COMPACT_ATOMS: atom_id res chain seq x y z
N MET A 1 16.44 -13.10 17.10
CA MET A 1 15.02 -12.74 17.10
C MET A 1 14.93 -11.27 16.74
N CYS A 2 14.24 -10.93 15.67
CA CYS A 2 14.16 -9.55 15.17
C CYS A 2 12.74 -9.03 15.37
N LEU A 3 12.47 -8.49 16.56
CA LEU A 3 11.23 -7.75 16.79
C LEU A 3 11.23 -6.47 15.95
N ARG A 4 10.05 -6.05 15.49
CA ARG A 4 9.85 -4.79 14.78
C ARG A 4 8.65 -4.04 15.36
N GLN A 5 8.84 -2.77 15.66
CA GLN A 5 7.72 -1.90 16.02
C GLN A 5 6.95 -1.51 14.76
N SER A 6 5.66 -1.86 14.74
CA SER A 6 4.72 -1.41 13.71
C SER A 6 4.21 0.00 14.01
N PHE A 7 3.56 0.60 13.02
CA PHE A 7 2.77 1.82 13.20
C PHE A 7 1.36 1.61 12.68
N ILE A 8 0.37 1.98 13.49
CA ILE A 8 -1.06 1.78 13.23
C ILE A 8 -1.71 3.12 12.87
N PRO A 9 -2.62 3.15 11.88
CA PRO A 9 -3.25 4.38 11.45
C PRO A 9 -4.20 4.93 12.52
N VAL A 10 -4.21 6.25 12.66
CA VAL A 10 -5.30 7.00 13.30
C VAL A 10 -6.08 7.69 12.19
N TYR A 11 -7.30 7.21 11.96
CA TYR A 11 -8.18 7.75 10.93
C TYR A 11 -8.75 9.11 11.31
N ALA A 12 -8.88 9.99 10.32
CA ALA A 12 -9.52 11.30 10.48
C ALA A 12 -11.01 11.13 10.77
N SER A 13 -11.57 12.00 11.62
CA SER A 13 -12.99 11.97 11.99
C SER A 13 -13.93 12.60 10.95
N GLU A 14 -13.40 13.36 10.00
CA GLU A 14 -14.17 14.08 8.98
C GLU A 14 -13.77 13.65 7.56
N GLU A 15 -14.77 13.53 6.68
CA GLU A 15 -14.55 13.30 5.26
C GLU A 15 -13.97 14.55 4.59
N GLY A 16 -12.81 14.44 3.92
CA GLY A 16 -12.33 15.48 3.01
C GLY A 16 -11.01 16.17 3.35
N GLY A 17 -10.06 15.48 3.98
CA GLY A 17 -8.72 16.03 4.20
C GLY A 17 -7.86 16.09 2.93
N GLU A 18 -7.02 17.13 2.81
CA GLU A 18 -5.98 17.19 1.77
C GLU A 18 -4.79 16.30 2.15
N LEU A 19 -4.20 15.59 1.18
CA LEU A 19 -3.01 14.76 1.39
C LEU A 19 -1.77 15.57 1.85
N ASN A 20 -1.84 16.89 1.78
CA ASN A 20 -0.80 17.77 2.30
C ASN A 20 -0.76 17.77 3.83
N ASN A 21 -1.92 17.57 4.45
CA ASN A 21 -2.08 17.50 5.90
C ASN A 21 -2.21 16.05 6.40
N ASN A 22 -2.41 15.09 5.50
CA ASN A 22 -2.59 13.68 5.84
C ASN A 22 -1.38 12.86 5.39
N SER A 23 -1.19 11.72 6.05
CA SER A 23 -0.06 10.84 5.74
C SER A 23 -0.38 9.88 4.58
N ILE A 24 -1.59 9.34 4.55
CA ILE A 24 -2.08 8.40 3.54
C ILE A 24 -3.58 8.61 3.31
N VAL A 25 -3.99 8.42 2.05
CA VAL A 25 -5.38 8.30 1.62
C VAL A 25 -5.55 6.93 0.98
N ILE A 26 -6.60 6.23 1.39
CA ILE A 26 -7.05 4.96 0.83
C ILE A 26 -8.30 5.23 0.00
N GLY A 27 -8.38 4.67 -1.19
CA GLY A 27 -9.49 4.87 -2.11
C GLY A 27 -9.64 6.33 -2.56
N GLY A 28 -10.88 6.73 -2.83
CA GLY A 28 -11.24 8.06 -3.27
C GLY A 28 -10.85 8.37 -4.72
N SER A 29 -11.03 9.64 -5.09
CA SER A 29 -10.75 10.14 -6.44
C SER A 29 -9.57 11.12 -6.48
N THR A 30 -8.91 11.39 -5.36
CA THR A 30 -7.95 12.50 -5.20
C THR A 30 -6.50 12.10 -5.49
N MET A 31 -6.29 10.96 -6.16
CA MET A 31 -4.95 10.54 -6.57
C MET A 31 -4.34 11.53 -7.56
N TYR A 32 -3.09 11.89 -7.31
CA TYR A 32 -2.35 12.80 -8.15
C TYR A 32 -1.83 12.08 -9.40
N LEU A 33 -2.10 12.67 -10.56
CA LEU A 33 -1.51 12.34 -11.85
C LEU A 33 -0.98 13.64 -12.44
N SER A 34 0.17 13.58 -13.11
CA SER A 34 0.70 14.79 -13.77
C SER A 34 -0.24 15.25 -14.89
N PRO A 35 -0.35 16.54 -15.22
CA PRO A 35 -1.31 17.02 -16.22
C PRO A 35 -1.13 16.48 -17.64
N ASP A 36 0.03 15.89 -17.93
CA ASP A 36 0.41 15.22 -19.17
C ASP A 36 0.31 13.69 -19.09
N GLU A 37 -0.01 13.16 -17.92
CA GLU A 37 -0.10 11.73 -17.65
C GLU A 37 -1.48 11.17 -18.00
N ALA A 38 -1.52 10.07 -18.76
CA ALA A 38 -2.77 9.37 -19.00
C ALA A 38 -3.32 8.73 -17.72
N TRP A 39 -4.64 8.59 -17.63
CA TRP A 39 -5.23 7.78 -16.58
C TRP A 39 -4.82 6.30 -16.76
N PRO A 40 -4.32 5.63 -15.71
CA PRO A 40 -3.82 4.27 -15.85
C PRO A 40 -4.93 3.26 -16.17
N THR A 41 -4.63 2.27 -17.00
CA THR A 41 -5.55 1.21 -17.41
C THR A 41 -5.00 -0.17 -17.04
N CYS A 42 -5.90 -1.11 -16.77
CA CYS A 42 -5.57 -2.51 -16.56
C CYS A 42 -5.09 -3.14 -17.86
N ASP A 43 -3.93 -3.79 -17.85
CA ASP A 43 -3.39 -4.44 -19.05
C ASP A 43 -4.21 -5.66 -19.48
N THR A 44 -4.90 -6.32 -18.54
CA THR A 44 -5.74 -7.49 -18.81
C THR A 44 -7.08 -7.13 -19.45
N CYS A 45 -7.84 -6.21 -18.85
CA CYS A 45 -9.21 -5.89 -19.29
C CYS A 45 -9.39 -4.51 -19.91
N SER A 46 -8.32 -3.71 -20.00
CA SER A 46 -8.33 -2.31 -20.50
C SER A 46 -9.24 -1.33 -19.73
N SER A 47 -9.85 -1.77 -18.63
CA SER A 47 -10.64 -0.89 -17.76
C SER A 47 -9.73 0.10 -17.03
N PRO A 48 -10.18 1.33 -16.73
CA PRO A 48 -9.39 2.27 -15.94
C PRO A 48 -9.12 1.69 -14.54
N LEU A 49 -7.88 1.78 -14.09
CA LEU A 49 -7.52 1.41 -12.72
C LEU A 49 -8.07 2.46 -11.74
N VAL A 50 -8.52 2.01 -10.57
CA VAL A 50 -8.98 2.91 -9.51
C VAL A 50 -7.85 3.21 -8.52
N PRO A 51 -7.80 4.43 -7.96
CA PRO A 51 -6.94 4.73 -6.82
C PRO A 51 -7.20 3.78 -5.67
N PHE A 52 -6.15 3.18 -5.13
CA PHE A 52 -6.23 2.35 -3.94
C PHE A 52 -5.50 2.97 -2.76
N VAL A 53 -4.23 3.35 -2.93
CA VAL A 53 -3.44 4.00 -1.88
C VAL A 53 -2.61 5.13 -2.45
N GLN A 54 -2.67 6.29 -1.81
CA GLN A 54 -1.72 7.38 -2.00
C GLN A 54 -1.14 7.77 -0.64
N MET A 55 0.16 7.61 -0.46
CA MET A 55 0.85 7.97 0.78
C MET A 55 1.89 9.05 0.52
N ASN A 56 1.84 10.14 1.29
CA ASN A 56 2.85 11.18 1.29
C ASN A 56 4.01 10.81 2.22
N VAL A 57 5.06 10.24 1.65
CA VAL A 57 6.28 9.85 2.38
C VAL A 57 7.02 11.08 2.90
N SER A 58 6.87 12.24 2.26
CA SER A 58 7.51 13.49 2.70
C SER A 58 6.76 14.20 3.83
N SER A 59 5.56 13.75 4.20
CA SER A 59 4.75 14.40 5.25
C SER A 59 5.38 14.25 6.64
N GLU A 60 5.29 15.31 7.45
CA GLU A 60 5.67 15.27 8.87
C GLU A 60 4.81 14.27 9.65
N ASN A 61 3.59 14.01 9.19
CA ASN A 61 2.67 13.05 9.80
C ASN A 61 3.00 11.60 9.45
N THR A 62 3.91 11.33 8.50
CA THR A 62 4.41 9.97 8.22
C THR A 62 5.58 9.63 9.15
N PRO A 63 5.63 8.48 9.85
CA PRO A 63 6.68 8.18 10.82
C PRO A 63 8.12 8.31 10.27
N ASP A 64 9.01 8.94 11.03
CA ASP A 64 10.43 9.14 10.69
C ASP A 64 11.12 7.83 10.29
N ALA A 65 10.85 6.75 11.03
CA ALA A 65 11.39 5.42 10.77
C ALA A 65 10.98 4.86 9.41
N PHE A 66 9.79 5.23 8.92
CA PHE A 66 9.29 4.87 7.59
C PHE A 66 9.93 5.75 6.51
N ARG A 67 9.98 7.07 6.72
CA ARG A 67 10.62 8.01 5.79
C ARG A 67 12.09 7.65 5.53
N ALA A 68 12.80 7.20 6.57
CA ALA A 68 14.20 6.76 6.48
C ALA A 68 14.44 5.55 5.56
N ARG A 69 13.39 4.87 5.08
CA ARG A 69 13.50 3.76 4.12
C ARG A 69 13.67 4.19 2.67
N PHE A 70 13.57 5.49 2.39
CA PHE A 70 13.62 6.02 1.03
C PHE A 70 14.83 6.96 0.88
N LEU A 71 15.65 6.75 -0.16
CA LEU A 71 16.94 7.45 -0.35
C LEU A 71 16.80 8.95 -0.67
N SER A 72 15.65 9.35 -1.22
CA SER A 72 15.49 10.65 -1.88
C SER A 72 14.16 11.31 -1.52
N VAL A 73 13.75 11.24 -0.25
CA VAL A 73 12.56 11.97 0.22
C VAL A 73 12.92 13.46 0.28
N PRO A 74 12.25 14.34 -0.49
CA PRO A 74 12.37 15.77 -0.30
C PRO A 74 12.18 16.11 1.18
N SER A 75 12.98 17.04 1.69
CA SER A 75 12.87 17.47 3.09
C SER A 75 11.43 17.85 3.41
N ALA A 76 10.97 17.47 4.61
CA ALA A 76 9.67 17.90 5.11
C ALA A 76 9.54 19.43 5.01
N GLY A 77 8.43 19.92 4.45
CA GLY A 77 8.20 21.35 4.20
C GLY A 77 8.81 21.91 2.90
N GLY A 78 9.47 21.09 2.06
CA GLY A 78 9.89 21.49 0.71
C GLY A 78 8.72 21.56 -0.29
N ASN A 79 8.91 22.15 -1.48
CA ASN A 79 7.84 22.31 -2.48
C ASN A 79 7.44 21.00 -3.20
N LEU A 80 8.21 19.94 -3.00
CA LEU A 80 8.00 18.63 -3.62
C LEU A 80 7.75 17.60 -2.53
N ALA A 81 6.98 16.57 -2.87
CA ALA A 81 6.70 15.43 -2.02
C ALA A 81 6.91 14.13 -2.78
N THR A 82 7.42 13.11 -2.10
CA THR A 82 7.46 11.74 -2.59
C THR A 82 6.17 11.02 -2.20
N MET A 83 5.47 10.50 -3.20
CA MET A 83 4.25 9.73 -3.04
C MET A 83 4.50 8.26 -3.34
N VAL A 84 4.04 7.37 -2.46
CA VAL A 84 3.77 5.97 -2.83
C VAL A 84 2.35 5.92 -3.36
N GLN A 85 2.17 5.41 -4.58
CA GLN A 85 0.86 5.32 -5.23
C GLN A 85 0.60 3.89 -5.68
N LEU A 86 -0.58 3.38 -5.37
CA LEU A 86 -1.11 2.10 -5.84
C LEU A 86 -2.46 2.32 -6.49
N PHE A 87 -2.56 1.92 -7.76
CA PHE A 87 -3.80 1.80 -8.52
C PHE A 87 -4.12 0.33 -8.73
N VAL A 88 -5.39 -0.05 -8.67
CA VAL A 88 -5.82 -1.45 -8.80
C VAL A 88 -6.98 -1.60 -9.77
N CYS A 89 -7.08 -2.76 -10.41
CA CYS A 89 -8.24 -3.14 -11.18
C CYS A 89 -9.36 -3.53 -10.22
N ARG A 90 -10.59 -3.11 -10.51
CA ARG A 90 -11.76 -3.50 -9.72
C ARG A 90 -12.32 -4.87 -10.11
N ASP A 91 -11.93 -5.36 -11.27
CA ASP A 91 -12.33 -6.69 -11.72
C ASP A 91 -11.52 -7.73 -10.95
N TYR A 92 -12.20 -8.49 -10.11
CA TYR A 92 -11.59 -9.52 -9.27
C TYR A 92 -10.87 -10.57 -10.13
N ASP A 93 -11.43 -10.94 -11.28
CA ASP A 93 -10.83 -11.96 -12.15
C ASP A 93 -9.48 -11.48 -12.71
N CYS A 94 -9.32 -10.18 -12.97
CA CYS A 94 -8.05 -9.59 -13.37
C CYS A 94 -7.03 -9.62 -12.21
N PHE A 95 -7.49 -9.41 -10.98
CA PHE A 95 -6.62 -9.43 -9.82
C PHE A 95 -6.18 -10.84 -9.46
N GLU A 96 -7.10 -11.82 -9.43
CA GLU A 96 -6.80 -13.24 -9.23
C GLU A 96 -5.89 -13.79 -10.34
N GLY A 97 -6.14 -13.43 -11.60
CA GLY A 97 -5.30 -13.81 -12.74
C GLY A 97 -3.86 -13.30 -12.62
N ALA A 98 -3.68 -12.06 -12.15
CA ALA A 98 -2.37 -11.46 -11.95
C ALA A 98 -1.54 -12.16 -10.87
N VAL A 99 -2.17 -12.68 -9.81
CA VAL A 99 -1.50 -13.51 -8.78
C VAL A 99 -0.85 -14.74 -9.39
N MET A 100 -1.49 -15.30 -10.43
CA MET A 100 -1.13 -16.60 -11.00
C MET A 100 -0.26 -16.49 -12.26
N GLN A 101 -0.25 -15.33 -12.94
CA GLN A 101 0.29 -15.22 -14.31
C GLN A 101 1.13 -13.97 -14.59
N GLU A 102 1.58 -13.22 -13.58
CA GLU A 102 2.42 -12.00 -13.75
C GLU A 102 1.76 -10.87 -14.58
N GLU A 103 0.43 -10.84 -14.67
CA GLU A 103 -0.30 -9.77 -15.36
C GLU A 103 -0.38 -8.49 -14.49
N CYS A 104 -0.33 -7.31 -15.10
CA CYS A 104 -0.39 -6.03 -14.39
C CYS A 104 -1.84 -5.56 -14.19
N SER A 105 -2.56 -6.18 -13.26
CA SER A 105 -3.88 -5.68 -12.80
C SER A 105 -3.78 -4.56 -11.76
N TRP A 106 -2.57 -4.08 -11.48
CA TRP A 106 -2.29 -2.94 -10.63
C TRP A 106 -1.08 -2.14 -11.16
N ILE A 107 -0.94 -0.91 -10.67
CA ILE A 107 0.27 -0.10 -10.85
C ILE A 107 0.71 0.40 -9.47
N LEU A 108 1.89 -0.03 -9.04
CA LEU A 108 2.56 0.44 -7.84
C LEU A 108 3.77 1.28 -8.24
N ARG A 109 3.90 2.48 -7.67
CA ARG A 109 5.01 3.37 -8.01
C ARG A 109 5.38 4.36 -6.91
N LEU A 110 6.56 4.92 -7.09
CA LEU A 110 7.00 6.16 -6.46
C LEU A 110 6.83 7.32 -7.43
N ALA A 111 6.17 8.39 -7.00
CA ALA A 111 6.05 9.63 -7.76
C ALA A 111 6.63 10.80 -6.95
N THR A 112 7.33 11.72 -7.62
CA THR A 112 7.73 13.00 -7.01
C THR A 112 6.83 14.10 -7.55
N VAL A 113 6.08 14.75 -6.67
CA VAL A 113 4.98 15.65 -7.07
C VAL A 113 5.08 16.99 -6.35
N PRO A 114 4.54 18.09 -6.90
CA PRO A 114 4.41 19.34 -6.16
C PRO A 114 3.45 19.18 -4.97
N LEU A 115 3.80 19.71 -3.80
CA LEU A 115 2.90 19.71 -2.62
C LEU A 115 1.59 20.45 -2.90
N VAL A 116 1.65 21.54 -3.65
CA VAL A 116 0.45 22.21 -4.14
C VAL A 116 0.33 21.87 -5.62
N PRO A 117 -0.35 20.74 -5.94
CA PRO A 117 -0.49 20.35 -7.33
C PRO A 117 -1.28 21.41 -8.08
N PRO A 118 -0.89 21.75 -9.32
CA PRO A 118 -1.72 22.61 -10.15
C PRO A 118 -3.09 21.95 -10.33
N PRO A 119 -4.19 22.73 -10.40
CA PRO A 119 -5.51 22.17 -10.63
C PRO A 119 -5.49 21.33 -11.92
N SER A 120 -5.75 20.04 -11.75
CA SER A 120 -5.70 19.08 -12.83
C SER A 120 -7.01 19.10 -13.63
N ASN A 121 -7.15 20.11 -14.49
CA ASN A 121 -8.28 20.23 -15.43
C ASN A 121 -7.99 19.58 -16.79
N ALA A 122 -7.00 18.69 -16.86
CA ALA A 122 -6.63 18.03 -18.11
C ALA A 122 -7.80 17.14 -18.59
N PRO A 123 -8.30 17.32 -19.83
CA PRO A 123 -9.50 16.62 -20.30
C PRO A 123 -9.41 15.08 -20.23
N HIS A 124 -8.22 14.51 -20.46
CA HIS A 124 -8.01 13.06 -20.40
C HIS A 124 -8.12 12.50 -18.98
N LEU A 125 -7.75 13.28 -17.95
CA LEU A 125 -7.93 12.88 -16.56
C LEU A 125 -9.41 12.93 -16.16
N ALA A 126 -10.16 13.91 -16.67
CA ALA A 126 -11.61 13.95 -16.50
C ALA A 126 -12.30 12.76 -17.18
N GLU A 127 -11.87 12.38 -18.39
CA GLU A 127 -12.39 11.21 -19.09
C GLU A 127 -12.16 9.91 -18.31
N GLY A 128 -10.94 9.71 -17.78
CA GLY A 128 -10.62 8.55 -16.93
C GLY A 128 -11.51 8.48 -15.69
N ARG A 129 -11.71 9.60 -15.00
CA ARG A 129 -12.61 9.69 -13.83
C ARG A 129 -14.05 9.33 -14.19
N THR A 130 -14.57 9.91 -15.27
CA THR A 130 -15.93 9.61 -15.74
C THR A 130 -16.08 8.13 -16.11
N LYS A 131 -15.06 7.50 -16.72
CA LYS A 131 -15.09 6.06 -17.01
C LYS A 131 -15.17 5.22 -15.72
N ILE A 132 -14.45 5.60 -14.66
CA ILE A 132 -14.54 4.93 -13.36
C ILE A 132 -15.93 5.11 -12.74
N GLU A 133 -16.46 6.34 -12.72
CA GLU A 133 -17.78 6.66 -12.18
C GLU A 133 -18.88 5.83 -12.85
N ASN A 134 -18.80 5.67 -14.16
CA ASN A 134 -19.73 4.84 -14.93
C ASN A 134 -19.50 3.32 -14.74
N GLY A 135 -18.27 2.92 -14.40
CA GLY A 135 -17.83 1.53 -14.23
C GLY A 135 -17.92 0.99 -12.80
N GLY A 136 -18.71 1.64 -11.93
CA GLY A 136 -18.95 1.22 -10.55
C GLY A 136 -18.46 2.20 -9.49
N GLY A 137 -17.77 3.28 -9.88
CA GLY A 137 -17.32 4.34 -8.98
C GLY A 137 -15.93 4.14 -8.37
N PHE A 138 -15.53 5.11 -7.55
CA PHE A 138 -14.33 5.05 -6.72
C PHE A 138 -14.60 4.26 -5.44
N LEU A 139 -13.54 3.73 -4.83
CA LEU A 139 -13.61 3.21 -3.46
C LEU A 139 -13.90 4.36 -2.49
N PRO A 140 -14.66 4.13 -1.40
CA PRO A 140 -14.85 5.15 -0.37
C PRO A 140 -13.50 5.68 0.14
N PRO A 141 -13.31 7.00 0.23
CA PRO A 141 -12.05 7.55 0.72
C PRO A 141 -11.92 7.32 2.22
N GLN A 142 -10.74 6.91 2.66
CA GLN A 142 -10.34 6.90 4.07
C GLN A 142 -9.03 7.66 4.23
N LEU A 143 -8.96 8.48 5.27
CA LEU A 143 -7.83 9.36 5.54
C LEU A 143 -7.17 8.97 6.84
N VAL A 144 -5.86 8.79 6.80
CA VAL A 144 -5.05 8.61 8.02
C VAL A 144 -4.36 9.92 8.33
N GLU A 145 -4.82 10.54 9.42
CA GLU A 145 -4.33 11.83 9.87
C GLU A 145 -2.95 11.68 10.51
N THR A 146 -2.81 10.71 11.41
CA THR A 146 -1.56 10.43 12.14
C THR A 146 -1.33 8.94 12.29
N TRP A 147 -0.16 8.58 12.80
CA TRP A 147 0.20 7.19 13.12
C TRP A 147 0.59 7.08 14.58
N THR A 148 0.18 5.99 15.21
CA THR A 148 0.60 5.63 16.56
C THR A 148 1.58 4.47 16.50
N ALA A 149 2.53 4.44 17.43
CA ALA A 149 3.39 3.28 17.61
C ALA A 149 2.54 2.09 18.03
N GLY A 150 2.61 1.00 17.27
CA GLY A 150 2.03 -0.28 17.61
C GLY A 150 2.92 -1.07 18.56
N LYS A 151 2.56 -2.34 18.78
CA LYS A 151 3.39 -3.26 19.56
C LYS A 151 4.61 -3.73 18.77
N ASP A 152 5.58 -4.29 19.49
CA ASP A 152 6.68 -5.02 18.88
C ASP A 152 6.14 -6.35 18.34
N GLU A 153 6.27 -6.55 17.03
CA GLU A 153 5.78 -7.73 16.32
C GLU A 153 6.92 -8.71 16.02
N THR A 154 6.57 -10.00 15.90
CA THR A 154 7.40 -11.05 15.32
C THR A 154 6.79 -11.56 14.01
N LEU A 155 7.55 -12.30 13.22
CA LEU A 155 6.99 -13.00 12.05
C LEU A 155 5.86 -13.94 12.48
N HIS A 156 4.81 -14.00 11.68
CA HIS A 156 3.76 -15.01 11.85
C HIS A 156 4.37 -16.41 11.84
N TRP A 157 3.87 -17.32 12.68
CA TRP A 157 4.45 -18.65 12.89
C TRP A 157 4.53 -19.48 11.61
N GLU A 158 3.68 -19.21 10.62
CA GLU A 158 3.70 -19.89 9.32
C GLU A 158 4.93 -19.56 8.46
N LEU A 159 5.63 -18.45 8.73
CA LEU A 159 6.84 -18.04 8.01
C LEU A 159 8.12 -18.38 8.72
N ASP A 160 8.03 -18.68 10.01
CA ASP A 160 9.20 -18.95 10.80
C ASP A 160 9.58 -20.44 10.72
N VAL A 161 9.94 -20.87 9.51
CA VAL A 161 10.29 -22.27 9.18
C VAL A 161 11.54 -22.78 9.94
N GLY A 162 12.17 -21.93 10.77
CA GLY A 162 13.35 -22.23 11.57
C GLY A 162 13.22 -21.98 13.08
N VAL A 163 12.21 -21.24 13.55
CA VAL A 163 11.99 -20.99 14.98
C VAL A 163 10.68 -21.66 15.41
N ARG A 164 10.75 -22.97 15.68
CA ARG A 164 9.63 -23.77 16.17
C ARG A 164 9.37 -23.64 17.68
N ASP A 165 10.09 -22.75 18.35
CA ASP A 165 10.16 -22.69 19.82
C ASP A 165 9.60 -21.38 20.40
N TYR A 166 8.67 -20.70 19.72
CA TYR A 166 7.89 -19.66 20.39
C TYR A 166 7.00 -20.30 21.45
N SER A 167 7.11 -19.83 22.70
CA SER A 167 6.05 -20.15 23.66
C SER A 167 4.76 -19.47 23.23
N ASP A 168 3.62 -20.09 23.51
CA ASP A 168 2.30 -19.48 23.25
C ASP A 168 2.21 -18.08 23.90
N GLU A 169 2.80 -17.90 25.07
CA GLU A 169 2.87 -16.60 25.76
C GLU A 169 3.65 -15.56 24.95
N PHE A 170 4.82 -15.91 24.40
CA PHE A 170 5.60 -15.00 23.57
C PHE A 170 4.84 -14.65 22.29
N TYR A 171 4.26 -15.65 21.63
CA TYR A 171 3.52 -15.43 20.40
C TYR A 171 2.30 -14.53 20.64
N ASN A 172 1.50 -14.80 21.67
CA ASN A 172 0.34 -13.96 22.00
C ASN A 172 0.74 -12.50 22.32
N LEU A 173 1.94 -12.28 22.85
CA LEU A 173 2.44 -10.93 23.13
C LEU A 173 2.92 -10.19 21.86
N HIS A 174 3.46 -10.92 20.89
CA HIS A 174 4.16 -10.36 19.73
C HIS A 174 3.56 -10.72 18.37
N GLU A 175 2.37 -11.34 18.33
CA GLU A 175 1.69 -11.66 17.07
C GLU A 175 1.51 -10.37 16.24
N PRO A 176 1.68 -10.42 14.91
CA PRO A 176 1.45 -9.24 14.07
C PRO A 176 0.09 -8.59 14.32
N GLU A 177 0.00 -7.26 14.29
CA GLU A 177 -1.29 -6.57 14.33
C GLU A 177 -2.03 -6.70 12.99
N ARG A 178 -3.35 -6.77 13.07
CA ARG A 178 -4.25 -6.84 11.92
C ARG A 178 -4.44 -5.49 11.24
N GLY A 179 -4.87 -5.53 9.98
CA GLY A 179 -5.25 -4.37 9.20
C GLY A 179 -4.08 -3.59 8.59
N LEU A 180 -4.33 -2.32 8.29
CA LEU A 180 -3.33 -1.42 7.71
C LEU A 180 -2.25 -1.09 8.75
N LYS A 181 -0.97 -1.26 8.38
CA LYS A 181 0.16 -0.85 9.22
C LYS A 181 1.44 -0.57 8.43
N LEU A 182 2.34 0.21 9.03
CA LEU A 182 3.69 0.47 8.50
C LEU A 182 4.76 -0.30 9.28
N LEU A 183 5.79 -0.77 8.58
CA LEU A 183 7.03 -1.38 9.12
C LEU A 183 6.84 -2.62 10.02
N GLY A 184 5.62 -3.09 10.19
CA GLY A 184 5.30 -4.33 10.89
C GLY A 184 5.67 -5.57 10.08
N HIS A 185 5.40 -6.73 10.68
CA HIS A 185 5.45 -8.02 10.01
C HIS A 185 4.12 -8.33 9.36
N SER A 186 4.14 -8.86 8.14
CA SER A 186 2.92 -9.34 7.50
C SER A 186 2.30 -10.51 8.29
N GLU A 187 0.98 -10.48 8.45
CA GLU A 187 0.26 -11.74 8.63
C GLU A 187 0.36 -12.47 7.28
N ARG A 188 1.09 -13.59 7.21
CA ARG A 188 1.07 -14.45 6.02
C ARG A 188 0.26 -15.69 6.31
N GLY A 189 -0.58 -16.06 5.35
CA GLY A 189 -1.22 -17.36 5.31
C GLY A 189 -0.33 -18.42 4.62
N LYS A 190 -0.84 -19.65 4.45
CA LYS A 190 0.02 -20.79 4.09
C LYS A 190 0.63 -20.78 2.68
N TYR A 191 0.23 -19.88 1.77
CA TYR A 191 0.92 -19.65 0.50
C TYR A 191 1.32 -18.20 0.36
N HIS A 192 2.48 -17.97 -0.23
CA HIS A 192 3.12 -16.67 -0.24
C HIS A 192 3.75 -16.41 -1.62
N TYR A 193 3.47 -15.23 -2.15
CA TYR A 193 4.10 -14.66 -3.33
C TYR A 193 4.86 -13.38 -2.94
N GLU A 194 6.15 -13.38 -3.19
CA GLU A 194 7.03 -12.21 -3.07
C GLU A 194 7.28 -11.68 -4.48
N GLY A 195 7.06 -10.39 -4.69
CA GLY A 195 7.35 -9.79 -5.99
C GLY A 195 8.86 -9.72 -6.24
N ASP A 196 9.25 -10.07 -7.47
CA ASP A 196 10.64 -9.96 -7.90
C ASP A 196 11.07 -8.50 -8.08
N CYS A 197 12.31 -8.23 -7.68
CA CYS A 197 12.94 -6.93 -7.85
C CYS A 197 13.32 -6.71 -9.32
N ALA A 198 12.67 -5.74 -9.96
CA ALA A 198 12.80 -5.48 -11.40
C ALA A 198 14.20 -5.05 -11.87
N ALA A 199 15.07 -4.59 -10.96
CA ALA A 199 16.42 -4.14 -11.28
C ALA A 199 17.37 -5.29 -11.71
N GLY A 200 16.96 -6.56 -11.55
CA GLY A 200 17.81 -7.72 -11.81
C GLY A 200 18.92 -7.88 -10.76
N ASP A 201 19.42 -9.11 -10.59
CA ASP A 201 20.50 -9.45 -9.64
C ASP A 201 20.16 -9.25 -8.15
N CYS A 202 18.86 -9.21 -7.83
CA CYS A 202 18.39 -9.07 -6.46
C CYS A 202 18.34 -10.44 -5.77
N ALA A 203 19.51 -10.94 -5.34
CA ALA A 203 19.57 -11.86 -4.19
C ALA A 203 19.12 -11.16 -2.87
N ALA A 204 18.74 -9.89 -2.97
CA ALA A 204 18.35 -9.00 -1.91
C ALA A 204 17.04 -9.46 -1.27
N LYS A 205 17.05 -9.52 0.06
CA LYS A 205 15.85 -9.69 0.86
C LYS A 205 14.90 -8.53 0.57
N GLN A 206 13.62 -8.85 0.44
CA GLN A 206 12.56 -7.86 0.44
C GLN A 206 12.23 -7.50 1.89
N ARG A 207 11.93 -6.23 2.14
CA ARG A 207 11.33 -5.81 3.41
C ARG A 207 9.92 -5.32 3.20
N GLU A 208 9.06 -5.65 4.15
CA GLU A 208 7.69 -5.17 4.20
C GLU A 208 7.67 -3.72 4.68
N LEU A 209 7.02 -2.86 3.90
CA LEU A 209 6.86 -1.44 4.23
C LEU A 209 5.45 -1.16 4.73
N ILE A 210 4.44 -1.62 3.99
CA ILE A 210 3.04 -1.34 4.28
C ILE A 210 2.26 -2.65 4.16
N GLN A 211 1.54 -3.07 5.19
CA GLN A 211 0.47 -4.06 5.05
C GLN A 211 -0.81 -3.31 4.73
N LEU A 212 -1.48 -3.66 3.64
CA LEU A 212 -2.64 -2.94 3.12
C LEU A 212 -3.97 -3.47 3.67
N GLY A 213 -3.99 -4.66 4.26
CA GLY A 213 -5.18 -5.27 4.81
C GLY A 213 -5.01 -6.78 4.95
N ASP A 214 -5.94 -7.40 5.65
CA ASP A 214 -6.06 -8.84 5.82
C ASP A 214 -7.51 -9.29 5.60
N GLN A 215 -7.73 -10.60 5.45
CA GLN A 215 -9.09 -11.15 5.23
C GLN A 215 -10.07 -10.86 6.39
N ASN A 216 -9.59 -10.47 7.57
CA ASN A 216 -10.44 -10.16 8.71
C ASN A 216 -10.82 -8.67 8.79
N CYS A 217 -10.33 -7.82 7.89
CA CYS A 217 -10.72 -6.40 7.84
C CYS A 217 -12.05 -6.15 7.11
N TRP A 218 -12.74 -7.21 6.66
CA TRP A 218 -13.98 -7.14 5.88
C TRP A 218 -15.12 -6.43 6.62
N ASP A 219 -15.17 -6.52 7.95
CA ASP A 219 -16.26 -5.94 8.74
C ASP A 219 -15.97 -4.50 9.21
N ALA A 220 -14.77 -3.97 8.99
CA ALA A 220 -14.32 -2.69 9.55
C ALA A 220 -14.00 -1.60 8.51
N ASP A 221 -13.45 -1.97 7.33
CA ASP A 221 -13.01 -1.00 6.32
C ASP A 221 -13.40 -1.46 4.90
N GLU A 222 -14.55 -0.99 4.39
CA GLU A 222 -15.07 -1.35 3.05
C GLU A 222 -14.07 -1.09 1.90
N ALA A 223 -13.22 -0.06 2.03
CA ALA A 223 -12.22 0.27 1.03
C ALA A 223 -11.09 -0.77 0.96
N LEU A 224 -10.70 -1.34 2.11
CA LEU A 224 -9.67 -2.39 2.20
C LEU A 224 -10.23 -3.78 1.94
N GLY A 225 -11.54 -3.97 2.08
CA GLY A 225 -12.23 -5.24 1.84
C GLY A 225 -12.01 -5.82 0.45
N ILE A 226 -11.77 -5.00 -0.57
CA ILE A 226 -11.43 -5.50 -1.93
C ILE A 226 -10.10 -6.27 -1.95
N MET A 227 -9.14 -5.88 -1.10
CA MET A 227 -7.87 -6.60 -0.94
C MET A 227 -8.02 -7.82 -0.05
N GLY A 228 -8.95 -7.79 0.91
CA GLY A 228 -9.25 -8.93 1.77
C GLY A 228 -9.78 -10.15 0.99
N LEU A 229 -10.32 -9.97 -0.22
CA LEU A 229 -10.67 -11.07 -1.14
C LEU A 229 -9.44 -11.84 -1.66
N LEU A 230 -8.27 -11.20 -1.61
CA LEU A 230 -7.01 -11.71 -2.14
C LEU A 230 -6.08 -12.19 -1.01
N GLY A 231 -6.60 -12.24 0.21
CA GLY A 231 -5.87 -12.58 1.42
C GLY A 231 -5.16 -11.37 2.03
N ASN A 232 -3.88 -11.53 2.34
CA ASN A 232 -3.07 -10.48 2.96
C ASN A 232 -2.19 -9.87 1.89
N VAL A 233 -2.24 -8.54 1.74
CA VAL A 233 -1.50 -7.83 0.69
C VAL A 233 -0.57 -6.81 1.34
N TRP A 234 0.65 -6.71 0.83
CA TRP A 234 1.63 -5.76 1.33
C TRP A 234 2.48 -5.15 0.23
N ILE A 235 2.97 -3.94 0.49
CA ILE A 235 3.97 -3.27 -0.33
C ILE A 235 5.35 -3.61 0.25
N GLN A 236 6.20 -4.21 -0.58
CA GLN A 236 7.58 -4.51 -0.26
C GLN A 236 8.51 -3.51 -0.93
N GLN A 237 9.71 -3.44 -0.39
CA GLN A 237 10.83 -2.71 -0.97
C GLN A 237 12.07 -3.59 -0.97
N CYS A 238 12.79 -3.54 -2.08
CA CYS A 238 14.09 -4.19 -2.17
C CYS A 238 15.04 -3.54 -1.14
N GLU A 239 15.71 -4.34 -0.30
CA GLU A 239 16.64 -3.78 0.69
C GLU A 239 17.87 -3.10 0.06
N THR A 240 18.17 -3.42 -1.20
CA THR A 240 19.31 -2.84 -1.96
C THR A 240 18.87 -1.69 -2.86
N HIS A 241 17.77 -1.85 -3.59
CA HIS A 241 17.24 -0.85 -4.53
C HIS A 241 16.03 -0.14 -3.91
N LEU A 242 16.28 0.93 -3.15
CA LEU A 242 15.25 1.55 -2.30
C LEU A 242 14.14 2.30 -3.05
N ASP A 243 14.30 2.46 -4.35
CA ASP A 243 13.31 2.99 -5.28
C ASP A 243 12.40 1.90 -5.87
N GLN A 244 12.75 0.62 -5.68
CA GLN A 244 12.01 -0.51 -6.22
C GLN A 244 10.99 -1.00 -5.19
N LEU A 245 9.71 -0.82 -5.54
CA LEU A 245 8.58 -1.32 -4.77
C LEU A 245 7.92 -2.48 -5.52
N THR A 246 7.48 -3.48 -4.78
CA THR A 246 6.69 -4.59 -5.31
C THR A 246 5.47 -4.84 -4.44
N LEU A 247 4.43 -5.41 -5.03
CA LEU A 247 3.31 -5.92 -4.27
C LEU A 247 3.61 -7.39 -3.93
N GLY A 248 3.48 -7.75 -2.66
CA GLY A 248 3.47 -9.14 -2.22
C GLY A 248 2.11 -9.51 -1.65
N MET A 249 1.82 -10.80 -1.66
CA MET A 249 0.53 -11.31 -1.19
C MET A 249 0.64 -12.72 -0.62
N SER A 250 -0.27 -13.05 0.28
CA SER A 250 -0.45 -14.41 0.77
C SER A 250 -1.92 -14.77 0.85
N GLY A 251 -2.25 -15.99 0.40
CA GLY A 251 -3.56 -16.58 0.62
C GLY A 251 -3.69 -17.10 2.05
N THR A 252 -4.88 -16.99 2.62
CA THR A 252 -5.21 -17.36 4.00
C THR A 252 -5.73 -18.80 4.18
N TRP A 253 -6.09 -19.48 3.08
CA TRP A 253 -6.89 -20.73 2.97
C TRP A 253 -8.36 -20.59 3.32
#